data_AF-A0A933PV51-F1
#
_entry.id   AF-A0A933PV51-F1
#
_cell.length_a   1.000
_cell.length_b   1.000
_cell.length_c   1.000
_cell.angle_alpha   90.00
_cell.angle_beta   90.00
_cell.angle_gamma   90.00
#
_symmetry.space_group_name_H-M   'P 1'
#
loop_
_entity.id
_entity.type
_entity.pdbx_description
1 polymer ?
#
loop_
_entity_poly.entity_id
_entity_poly.type
_entity_poly.pdbx_seq_one_letter_code
_entity_poly.pdbx_strand_id
1 'polypeptide(L)'
;MYTGGGRIIAGRLRNDLRRTYEVSKKYGKVNPLIYIVSVCPACFYAAYNEDFLEMDQSHRETALAEKPNRIKYAKVIFGRDIDFAKPRTLITGAASYFLAMTGYNYQRKNVFPTLKRAMCALRASWLLEDIAAIYPDQHFAELIPFFLTKSKKYYGRAIDFMQNGKETYEKVKTFGPDTDTNFRYDGVLYMFARLTASMSYLITDPKEKIDDLIKAKRSAAKIFGMGKSSKSKPQDLLDFSKELHTEIGNYIEELAKKFNITVEE
;
A
#
# COMPACT_ATOMS: atom_id res chain seq x y z
N MET A 1 25.24 -11.72 24.57
CA MET A 1 23.83 -11.43 24.90
C MET A 1 23.60 -9.95 24.64
N TYR A 2 22.85 -9.57 23.61
CA TYR A 2 22.65 -8.15 23.28
C TYR A 2 21.71 -7.51 24.30
N THR A 3 22.25 -6.72 25.23
CA THR A 3 21.46 -5.90 26.18
C THR A 3 21.08 -4.56 25.54
N GLY A 4 19.91 -4.03 25.90
CA GLY A 4 19.28 -2.85 25.31
C GLY A 4 18.19 -3.23 24.31
N GLY A 5 16.93 -2.95 24.65
CA GLY A 5 15.77 -3.23 23.79
C GLY A 5 16.01 -2.68 22.39
N GLY A 6 15.88 -3.52 21.37
CA GLY A 6 16.15 -3.20 19.96
C GLY A 6 15.17 -2.18 19.37
N ARG A 7 15.12 -0.97 19.95
CA ARG A 7 14.33 0.14 19.45
C ARG A 7 14.85 0.52 18.07
N ILE A 8 13.98 0.43 17.08
CA ILE A 8 14.24 0.89 15.73
C ILE A 8 14.29 2.42 15.77
N ILE A 9 15.27 3.00 15.08
CA ILE A 9 15.42 4.46 15.00
C ILE A 9 14.53 4.95 13.87
N ALA A 10 13.38 5.53 14.23
CA ALA A 10 12.42 6.08 13.28
C ALA A 10 12.98 7.36 12.63
N GLY A 11 12.97 7.40 11.30
CA GLY A 11 13.36 8.55 10.51
C GLY A 11 12.16 9.39 10.05
N ARG A 12 12.35 10.09 8.92
CA ARG A 12 11.35 10.99 8.33
C ARG A 12 10.10 10.24 7.86
N LEU A 13 8.93 10.87 8.03
CA LEU A 13 7.70 10.49 7.33
C LEU A 13 7.74 11.03 5.89
N ARG A 14 7.63 10.15 4.90
CA ARG A 14 7.49 10.53 3.49
C ARG A 14 6.06 10.97 3.19
N ASN A 15 5.87 11.65 2.05
CA ASN A 15 4.56 12.06 1.53
C ASN A 15 3.72 10.90 0.95
N ASP A 16 4.20 9.67 1.02
CA ASP A 16 3.38 8.47 0.83
C ASP A 16 3.09 7.77 2.17
N LEU A 17 3.28 8.48 3.29
CA LEU A 17 3.09 8.02 4.66
C LEU A 17 3.97 6.83 5.07
N ARG A 18 5.05 6.57 4.31
CA ARG A 18 6.11 5.63 4.69
C ARG A 18 7.04 6.26 5.73
N ARG A 19 7.29 5.56 6.83
CA ARG A 19 8.34 5.90 7.79
C ARG A 19 9.67 5.32 7.30
N THR A 20 10.69 6.16 7.15
CA THR A 20 12.06 5.65 6.94
C THR A 20 12.69 5.24 8.27
N TYR A 21 13.73 4.42 8.23
CA TYR A 21 14.43 3.97 9.44
C TYR A 21 15.92 4.20 9.28
N GLU A 22 16.55 4.76 10.33
CA GLU A 22 17.97 5.01 10.33
C GLU A 22 18.76 3.72 10.61
N VAL A 23 19.98 3.66 10.08
CA VAL A 23 20.86 2.50 10.26
C VAL A 23 21.32 2.44 11.71
N SER A 24 21.06 1.34 12.38
CA SER A 24 21.57 1.11 13.72
C SER A 24 23.07 0.80 13.66
N LYS A 25 23.89 1.51 14.45
CA LYS A 25 25.31 1.15 14.61
C LYS A 25 25.51 -0.29 15.11
N LYS A 26 24.55 -0.82 15.87
CA LYS A 26 24.62 -2.14 16.51
C LYS A 26 24.03 -3.26 15.65
N TYR A 27 22.93 -2.99 14.94
CA TYR A 27 22.15 -4.00 14.21
C TYR A 27 22.11 -3.78 12.69
N GLY A 28 22.79 -2.75 12.18
CA GLY A 28 22.75 -2.39 10.77
C GLY A 28 21.39 -1.86 10.33
N LYS A 29 21.10 -1.99 9.02
CA LYS A 29 19.82 -1.59 8.42
C LYS A 29 18.76 -2.63 8.75
N VAL A 30 17.74 -2.23 9.51
CA VAL A 30 16.60 -3.07 9.86
C VAL A 30 15.37 -2.56 9.13
N ASN A 31 14.66 -3.45 8.42
CA ASN A 31 13.39 -3.11 7.78
C ASN A 31 12.26 -3.94 8.41
N PRO A 32 11.43 -3.35 9.29
CA PRO A 32 10.36 -4.10 9.96
C PRO A 32 9.28 -4.59 9.00
N LEU A 33 9.14 -3.97 7.82
CA LEU A 33 8.10 -4.33 6.86
C LEU A 33 8.21 -5.76 6.33
N ILE A 34 9.38 -6.40 6.39
CA ILE A 34 9.58 -7.73 5.78
C ILE A 34 8.97 -8.89 6.59
N TYR A 35 8.47 -8.63 7.82
CA TYR A 35 7.95 -9.65 8.75
C TYR A 35 6.46 -9.51 9.11
N ILE A 36 5.74 -8.57 8.51
CA ILE A 36 4.32 -8.31 8.82
C ILE A 36 3.41 -9.41 8.25
N VAL A 37 3.81 -10.00 7.12
CA VAL A 37 3.07 -11.03 6.42
C VAL A 37 3.61 -12.41 6.81
N SER A 38 2.72 -13.25 7.32
CA SER A 38 2.95 -14.69 7.46
C SER A 38 2.81 -15.37 6.11
N VAL A 39 3.72 -16.29 5.79
CA VAL A 39 3.68 -17.09 4.56
C VAL A 39 3.90 -18.55 4.91
N CYS A 40 3.02 -19.43 4.44
CA CYS A 40 3.22 -20.87 4.55
C CYS A 40 4.38 -21.30 3.64
N PRO A 41 5.46 -21.91 4.17
CA PRO A 41 6.59 -22.34 3.35
C PRO A 41 6.22 -23.48 2.39
N ALA A 42 5.16 -24.25 2.68
CA ALA A 42 4.75 -25.39 1.87
C ALA A 42 3.82 -25.03 0.69
N CYS A 43 2.96 -24.02 0.85
CA CYS A 43 1.92 -23.70 -0.15
C CYS A 43 1.87 -22.24 -0.59
N PHE A 44 2.75 -21.40 -0.04
CA PHE A 44 2.90 -19.97 -0.35
C PHE A 44 1.60 -19.17 -0.14
N TYR A 45 0.65 -19.72 0.63
CA TYR A 45 -0.45 -18.94 1.16
C TYR A 45 0.10 -17.87 2.10
N ALA A 46 -0.42 -16.66 1.99
CA ALA A 46 0.06 -15.53 2.75
C ALA A 46 -1.08 -14.60 3.18
N ALA A 47 -0.96 -14.04 4.37
CA ALA A 47 -1.84 -13.01 4.91
C ALA A 47 -1.10 -12.28 6.03
N TYR A 48 -1.66 -11.18 6.55
CA TYR A 48 -1.11 -10.59 7.77
C TYR A 48 -1.21 -11.57 8.94
N ASN A 49 -0.30 -11.42 9.90
CA ASN A 49 -0.19 -12.34 11.03
C ASN A 49 -1.52 -12.51 11.76
N GLU A 50 -2.30 -11.44 11.92
CA GLU A 50 -3.61 -11.48 12.56
C GLU A 50 -4.71 -12.19 11.74
N ASP A 51 -4.54 -12.34 10.42
CA ASP A 51 -5.56 -12.92 9.54
C ASP A 51 -5.18 -14.31 9.03
N PHE A 52 -3.96 -14.77 9.30
CA PHE A 52 -3.40 -15.96 8.67
C PHE A 52 -4.23 -17.23 8.93
N LEU A 53 -4.87 -17.30 10.09
CA LEU A 53 -5.74 -18.41 10.48
C LEU A 53 -7.24 -18.12 10.26
N GLU A 54 -7.60 -16.95 9.72
CA GLU A 54 -8.98 -16.49 9.52
C GLU A 54 -9.58 -16.86 8.15
N MET A 55 -8.84 -17.63 7.34
CA MET A 55 -9.33 -18.10 6.04
C MET A 55 -10.65 -18.84 6.19
N ASP A 56 -11.61 -18.53 5.31
CA ASP A 56 -12.87 -19.25 5.30
C ASP A 56 -12.68 -20.72 4.86
N GLN A 57 -13.30 -21.66 5.58
CA GLN A 57 -13.15 -23.09 5.28
C GLN A 57 -13.65 -23.41 3.86
N SER A 58 -14.70 -22.71 3.41
CA SER A 58 -15.26 -22.80 2.06
C SER A 58 -14.25 -22.48 0.95
N HIS A 59 -13.21 -21.69 1.24
CA HIS A 59 -12.19 -21.31 0.26
C HIS A 59 -10.93 -22.17 0.33
N ARG A 60 -10.84 -23.13 1.26
CA ARG A 60 -9.61 -23.91 1.49
C ARG A 60 -9.19 -24.72 0.26
N GLU A 61 -10.13 -25.43 -0.36
CA GLU A 61 -9.86 -26.26 -1.54
C GLU A 61 -9.40 -25.41 -2.71
N THR A 62 -10.10 -24.30 -2.99
CA THR A 62 -9.72 -23.32 -4.01
C THR A 62 -8.34 -22.73 -3.74
N ALA A 63 -8.04 -22.39 -2.48
CA ALA A 63 -6.74 -21.88 -2.10
C ALA A 63 -5.62 -22.92 -2.29
N LEU A 64 -5.89 -24.21 -2.03
CA LEU A 64 -4.93 -25.28 -2.27
C LEU A 64 -4.72 -25.55 -3.76
N ALA A 65 -5.79 -25.53 -4.57
CA ALA A 65 -5.72 -25.70 -6.01
C ALA A 65 -4.84 -24.63 -6.69
N GLU A 66 -4.84 -23.40 -6.17
CA GLU A 66 -4.01 -22.29 -6.67
C GLU A 66 -2.54 -22.34 -6.21
N LYS A 67 -2.14 -23.32 -5.39
CA LYS A 67 -0.75 -23.47 -4.90
C LYS A 67 0.28 -23.45 -6.04
N PRO A 68 0.15 -24.23 -7.14
CA PRO A 68 1.15 -24.26 -8.20
C PRO A 68 1.33 -22.89 -8.87
N ASN A 69 0.23 -22.18 -9.10
CA ASN A 69 0.23 -20.84 -9.69
C ASN A 69 0.93 -19.82 -8.77
N ARG A 70 0.59 -19.81 -7.47
CA ARG A 70 1.24 -18.91 -6.49
C ARG A 70 2.75 -19.09 -6.45
N ILE A 71 3.21 -20.34 -6.37
CA ILE A 71 4.65 -20.66 -6.34
C ILE A 71 5.31 -20.25 -7.65
N LYS A 72 4.71 -20.59 -8.80
CA LYS A 72 5.21 -20.25 -10.13
C LYS A 72 5.39 -18.73 -10.27
N TYR A 73 4.36 -17.95 -10.01
CA TYR A 73 4.41 -16.50 -10.21
C TYR A 73 5.37 -15.82 -9.23
N ALA A 74 5.39 -16.23 -7.96
CA ALA A 74 6.34 -15.69 -7.00
C ALA A 74 7.78 -15.94 -7.45
N LYS A 75 8.10 -17.15 -7.93
CA LYS A 75 9.44 -17.48 -8.43
C LYS A 75 9.83 -16.76 -9.72
N VAL A 76 8.86 -16.51 -10.61
CA VAL A 76 9.08 -15.75 -11.85
C VAL A 76 9.41 -14.30 -11.53
N ILE A 77 8.69 -13.68 -10.58
CA ILE A 77 8.84 -12.25 -10.27
C ILE A 77 10.02 -11.99 -9.33
N PHE A 78 10.23 -12.83 -8.33
CA PHE A 78 11.18 -12.57 -7.22
C PHE A 78 12.38 -13.53 -7.21
N GLY A 79 12.54 -14.36 -8.24
CA GLY A 79 13.65 -15.29 -8.39
C GLY A 79 13.33 -16.72 -7.93
N ARG A 80 14.05 -17.70 -8.51
CA ARG A 80 13.76 -19.13 -8.32
C ARG A 80 14.04 -19.64 -6.90
N ASP A 81 14.91 -18.95 -6.18
CA ASP A 81 15.45 -19.37 -4.88
C ASP A 81 14.70 -18.78 -3.68
N ILE A 82 13.53 -18.18 -3.90
CA ILE A 82 12.70 -17.70 -2.79
C ILE A 82 12.31 -18.87 -1.87
N ASP A 83 12.65 -18.72 -0.59
CA ASP A 83 12.45 -19.72 0.44
C ASP A 83 11.89 -19.05 1.69
N PHE A 84 10.66 -19.42 2.05
CA PHE A 84 9.95 -18.84 3.18
C PHE A 84 10.23 -19.57 4.50
N ALA A 85 11.01 -20.67 4.50
CA ALA A 85 11.50 -21.36 5.70
C ALA A 85 12.79 -20.73 6.26
N LYS A 86 13.45 -19.86 5.49
CA LYS A 86 14.65 -19.11 5.90
C LYS A 86 14.31 -17.72 6.44
N PRO A 87 15.24 -17.06 7.17
CA PRO A 87 15.08 -15.67 7.55
C PRO A 87 14.73 -14.76 6.36
N ARG A 88 13.86 -13.77 6.58
CA ARG A 88 13.41 -12.88 5.50
C ARG A 88 14.54 -11.97 5.03
N THR A 89 14.57 -11.81 3.73
CA THR A 89 15.31 -10.79 2.98
C THR A 89 14.33 -9.73 2.46
N LEU A 90 14.82 -8.65 1.87
CA LEU A 90 13.95 -7.68 1.19
C LEU A 90 13.14 -8.32 0.06
N ILE A 91 13.76 -9.21 -0.72
CA ILE A 91 13.12 -9.93 -1.84
C ILE A 91 11.99 -10.82 -1.32
N THR A 92 12.25 -11.65 -0.31
CA THR A 92 11.18 -12.51 0.26
C THR A 92 10.13 -11.71 1.04
N GLY A 93 10.50 -10.55 1.59
CA GLY A 93 9.56 -9.56 2.13
C GLY A 93 8.61 -9.02 1.06
N ALA A 94 9.13 -8.55 -0.08
CA ALA A 94 8.32 -8.05 -1.20
C ALA A 94 7.43 -9.17 -1.77
N ALA A 95 7.98 -10.37 -1.94
CA ALA A 95 7.26 -11.56 -2.37
C ALA A 95 6.11 -11.91 -1.41
N SER A 96 6.30 -11.75 -0.10
CA SER A 96 5.25 -12.02 0.89
C SER A 96 4.03 -11.12 0.68
N TYR A 97 4.22 -9.83 0.40
CA TYR A 97 3.12 -8.92 0.12
C TYR A 97 2.42 -9.23 -1.21
N PHE A 98 3.18 -9.58 -2.24
CA PHE A 98 2.60 -10.05 -3.50
C PHE A 98 1.69 -11.27 -3.28
N LEU A 99 2.17 -12.26 -2.52
CA LEU A 99 1.38 -13.44 -2.17
C LEU A 99 0.15 -13.06 -1.34
N ALA A 100 0.29 -12.16 -0.37
CA ALA A 100 -0.81 -11.74 0.50
C ALA A 100 -1.94 -11.05 -0.29
N MET A 101 -1.62 -10.27 -1.34
CA MET A 101 -2.66 -9.72 -2.22
C MET A 101 -3.58 -10.79 -2.81
N THR A 102 -3.05 -11.98 -3.10
CA THR A 102 -3.84 -13.13 -3.57
C THR A 102 -4.48 -13.90 -2.43
N GLY A 103 -3.80 -14.01 -1.28
CA GLY A 103 -4.33 -14.66 -0.09
C GLY A 103 -5.63 -14.02 0.42
N TYR A 104 -5.77 -12.70 0.32
CA TYR A 104 -6.99 -11.98 0.64
C TYR A 104 -8.17 -12.24 -0.32
N ASN A 105 -7.99 -12.97 -1.43
CA ASN A 105 -9.12 -13.46 -2.22
C ASN A 105 -9.92 -14.55 -1.49
N TYR A 106 -9.30 -15.25 -0.54
CA TYR A 106 -9.90 -16.38 0.20
C TYR A 106 -10.40 -15.98 1.59
N GLN A 107 -10.33 -14.69 1.90
CA GLN A 107 -10.61 -14.14 3.22
C GLN A 107 -12.05 -13.63 3.32
N ARG A 108 -12.57 -13.59 4.55
CA ARG A 108 -13.92 -13.11 4.82
C ARG A 108 -14.01 -11.59 4.68
N LYS A 109 -15.19 -11.06 4.39
CA LYS A 109 -15.40 -9.61 4.20
C LYS A 109 -15.12 -8.78 5.47
N ASN A 110 -15.26 -9.40 6.65
CA ASN A 110 -15.04 -8.78 7.96
C ASN A 110 -13.56 -8.62 8.35
N VAL A 111 -12.61 -9.06 7.51
CA VAL A 111 -11.17 -8.82 7.70
C VAL A 111 -10.60 -7.75 6.75
N PHE A 112 -11.45 -7.03 6.02
CA PHE A 112 -11.07 -5.90 5.14
C PHE A 112 -10.13 -6.28 4.01
N PRO A 113 -10.47 -7.35 3.26
CA PRO A 113 -9.57 -7.87 2.23
C PRO A 113 -9.24 -6.81 1.18
N THR A 114 -10.17 -5.91 0.82
CA THR A 114 -9.91 -4.89 -0.19
C THR A 114 -8.85 -3.88 0.27
N LEU A 115 -8.98 -3.32 1.47
CA LEU A 115 -8.00 -2.38 2.01
C LEU A 115 -6.64 -3.06 2.25
N LYS A 116 -6.63 -4.29 2.80
CA LYS A 116 -5.38 -5.02 3.04
C LYS A 116 -4.64 -5.37 1.76
N ARG A 117 -5.34 -5.60 0.65
CA ARG A 117 -4.72 -5.73 -0.68
C ARG A 117 -4.09 -4.42 -1.14
N ALA A 118 -4.72 -3.28 -0.88
CA ALA A 118 -4.15 -1.96 -1.17
C ALA A 118 -2.83 -1.75 -0.41
N MET A 119 -2.83 -2.03 0.90
CA MET A 119 -1.64 -1.93 1.75
C MET A 119 -0.55 -2.92 1.32
N CYS A 120 -0.90 -4.16 0.95
CA CYS A 120 0.07 -5.12 0.44
C CYS A 120 0.72 -4.63 -0.86
N ALA A 121 -0.07 -4.13 -1.81
CA ALA A 121 0.47 -3.58 -3.05
C ALA A 121 1.43 -2.40 -2.80
N LEU A 122 1.04 -1.48 -1.91
CA LEU A 122 1.89 -0.34 -1.53
C LEU A 122 3.19 -0.76 -0.82
N ARG A 123 3.11 -1.69 0.14
CA ARG A 123 4.30 -2.15 0.86
C ARG A 123 5.22 -2.98 -0.03
N ALA A 124 4.66 -3.71 -1.01
CA ALA A 124 5.46 -4.36 -2.05
C ALA A 124 6.23 -3.33 -2.88
N SER A 125 5.61 -2.23 -3.32
CA SER A 125 6.32 -1.18 -4.08
C SER A 125 7.43 -0.53 -3.26
N TRP A 126 7.22 -0.27 -1.97
CA TRP A 126 8.27 0.26 -1.09
C TRP A 126 9.45 -0.69 -0.90
N LEU A 127 9.20 -1.99 -0.77
CA LEU A 127 10.29 -2.96 -0.70
C LEU A 127 11.00 -3.09 -2.04
N LEU A 128 10.30 -2.95 -3.17
CA LEU A 128 10.93 -2.90 -4.49
C LEU A 128 11.80 -1.66 -4.67
N GLU A 129 11.41 -0.49 -4.15
CA GLU A 129 12.28 0.70 -4.08
C GLU A 129 13.56 0.39 -3.29
N ASP A 130 13.43 -0.26 -2.12
CA ASP A 130 14.59 -0.61 -1.30
C ASP A 130 15.51 -1.62 -1.98
N ILE A 131 14.95 -2.59 -2.70
CA ILE A 131 15.70 -3.59 -3.46
C ILE A 131 16.42 -2.91 -4.63
N ALA A 132 15.73 -2.08 -5.41
CA ALA A 132 16.30 -1.38 -6.56
C ALA A 132 17.43 -0.42 -6.17
N ALA A 133 17.34 0.20 -4.98
CA ALA A 133 18.42 1.03 -4.45
C ALA A 133 19.70 0.25 -4.11
N ILE A 134 19.59 -1.06 -3.83
CA ILE A 134 20.73 -1.94 -3.49
C ILE A 134 21.21 -2.71 -4.72
N TYR A 135 20.27 -3.12 -5.58
CA TYR A 135 20.50 -3.97 -6.75
C TYR A 135 19.87 -3.33 -8.00
N PRO A 136 20.40 -2.18 -8.49
CA PRO A 136 19.80 -1.45 -9.61
C PRO A 136 19.74 -2.29 -10.90
N ASP A 137 20.71 -3.18 -11.13
CA ASP A 137 20.80 -4.01 -12.34
C ASP A 137 19.84 -5.21 -12.36
N GLN A 138 19.06 -5.42 -11.29
CA GLN A 138 18.06 -6.50 -11.24
C GLN A 138 16.66 -6.06 -11.69
N HIS A 139 16.53 -4.84 -12.20
CA HIS A 139 15.31 -4.33 -12.86
C HIS A 139 14.03 -4.32 -11.99
N PHE A 140 14.14 -4.50 -10.67
CA PHE A 140 12.98 -4.48 -9.76
C PHE A 140 12.23 -3.14 -9.76
N ALA A 141 12.89 -2.04 -10.12
CA ALA A 141 12.27 -0.74 -10.24
C ALA A 141 11.11 -0.72 -11.27
N GLU A 142 11.19 -1.55 -12.31
CA GLU A 142 10.18 -1.64 -13.38
C GLU A 142 8.85 -2.20 -12.86
N LEU A 143 8.87 -2.92 -11.74
CA LEU A 143 7.66 -3.47 -11.11
C LEU A 143 6.93 -2.45 -10.23
N ILE A 144 7.60 -1.37 -9.82
CA ILE A 144 7.02 -0.37 -8.88
C ILE A 144 5.71 0.23 -9.42
N PRO A 145 5.63 0.73 -10.67
CA PRO A 145 4.38 1.30 -11.19
C PRO A 145 3.22 0.29 -11.23
N PHE A 146 3.51 -0.99 -11.48
CA PHE A 146 2.49 -2.04 -11.46
C PHE A 146 1.84 -2.16 -10.08
N PHE A 147 2.66 -2.26 -9.02
CA PHE A 147 2.16 -2.37 -7.65
C PHE A 147 1.49 -1.09 -7.16
N LEU A 148 2.02 0.10 -7.49
CA LEU A 148 1.37 1.37 -7.17
C LEU A 148 0.01 1.51 -7.87
N THR A 149 -0.10 1.08 -9.13
CA THR A 149 -1.38 1.07 -9.87
C THR A 149 -2.40 0.13 -9.23
N LYS A 150 -1.97 -1.06 -8.78
CA LYS A 150 -2.83 -1.99 -8.03
C LYS A 150 -3.28 -1.38 -6.71
N SER A 151 -2.36 -0.74 -5.99
CA SER A 151 -2.63 -0.04 -4.74
C SER A 151 -3.69 1.05 -4.95
N LYS A 152 -3.53 1.94 -5.94
CA LYS A 152 -4.52 2.97 -6.32
C LYS A 152 -5.92 2.37 -6.47
N LYS A 153 -6.03 1.32 -7.29
CA LYS A 153 -7.30 0.65 -7.60
C LYS A 153 -7.95 0.05 -6.35
N TYR A 154 -7.17 -0.59 -5.48
CA TYR A 154 -7.71 -1.18 -4.24
C TYR A 154 -8.09 -0.12 -3.21
N TYR A 155 -7.33 0.98 -3.07
CA TYR A 155 -7.72 2.09 -2.19
C TYR A 155 -9.04 2.72 -2.62
N GLY A 156 -9.22 3.02 -3.92
CA GLY A 156 -10.49 3.54 -4.44
C GLY A 156 -11.65 2.58 -4.16
N ARG A 157 -11.48 1.30 -4.47
CA ARG A 157 -12.51 0.28 -4.19
C ARG A 157 -12.79 0.10 -2.69
N ALA A 158 -11.79 0.23 -1.83
CA ALA A 158 -11.96 0.17 -0.39
C ALA A 158 -12.84 1.34 0.10
N ILE A 159 -12.61 2.56 -0.42
CA ILE A 159 -13.45 3.73 -0.12
C ILE A 159 -14.90 3.47 -0.53
N ASP A 160 -15.13 2.94 -1.74
CA ASP A 160 -16.49 2.60 -2.21
C ASP A 160 -17.16 1.58 -1.29
N PHE A 161 -16.43 0.53 -0.90
CA PHE A 161 -16.94 -0.54 -0.04
C PHE A 161 -17.20 -0.09 1.40
N MET A 162 -16.42 0.87 1.90
CA MET A 162 -16.67 1.56 3.17
C MET A 162 -17.97 2.36 3.12
N GLN A 163 -18.20 3.09 2.03
CA GLN A 163 -19.35 3.99 1.92
C GLN A 163 -20.67 3.25 1.71
N ASN A 164 -20.66 2.15 0.95
CA ASN A 164 -21.86 1.35 0.68
C ASN A 164 -22.07 0.16 1.63
N GLY A 165 -21.19 -0.01 2.64
CA GLY A 165 -21.31 -1.06 3.65
C GLY A 165 -21.01 -2.48 3.16
N LYS A 166 -20.42 -2.66 1.97
CA LYS A 166 -20.10 -3.99 1.41
C LYS A 166 -19.00 -4.73 2.20
N GLU A 167 -18.15 -3.99 2.90
CA GLU A 167 -17.20 -4.49 3.90
C GLU A 167 -17.36 -3.65 5.20
N THR A 168 -17.19 -4.26 6.39
CA THR A 168 -17.58 -3.65 7.68
C THR A 168 -16.41 -3.32 8.60
N TYR A 169 -15.86 -2.11 8.56
CA TYR A 169 -14.51 -1.76 9.04
C TYR A 169 -14.26 -1.66 10.56
N GLU A 170 -15.19 -2.18 11.39
CA GLU A 170 -15.15 -2.05 12.85
C GLU A 170 -13.95 -2.75 13.50
N LYS A 171 -13.49 -3.87 12.93
CA LYS A 171 -12.40 -4.69 13.48
C LYS A 171 -11.01 -4.30 12.96
N VAL A 172 -10.90 -3.25 12.14
CA VAL A 172 -9.61 -2.80 11.61
C VAL A 172 -8.74 -2.24 12.75
N LYS A 173 -7.64 -2.93 13.06
CA LYS A 173 -6.66 -2.43 14.05
C LYS A 173 -5.85 -1.25 13.50
N THR A 174 -5.47 -1.30 12.22
CA THR A 174 -4.68 -0.26 11.56
C THR A 174 -5.18 0.03 10.15
N PHE A 175 -5.37 1.32 9.85
CA PHE A 175 -5.60 1.83 8.49
C PHE A 175 -4.33 2.50 7.94
N GLY A 176 -3.23 2.46 8.70
CA GLY A 176 -1.96 3.04 8.31
C GLY A 176 -1.32 2.26 7.15
N PRO A 177 -0.84 2.94 6.10
CA PRO A 177 -0.08 2.28 5.05
C PRO A 177 1.25 1.72 5.57
N ASP A 178 1.82 2.31 6.62
CA ASP A 178 2.93 1.77 7.42
C ASP A 178 2.42 1.16 8.74
N THR A 179 3.29 0.49 9.49
CA THR A 179 3.00 -0.06 10.83
C THR A 179 3.12 0.95 11.96
N ASP A 180 3.79 2.06 11.72
CA ASP A 180 4.14 3.03 12.76
C ASP A 180 2.93 3.85 13.24
N THR A 181 2.12 4.37 12.29
CA THR A 181 1.04 5.30 12.61
C THR A 181 -0.28 4.86 11.96
N ASN A 182 -1.35 4.77 12.76
CA ASN A 182 -2.70 4.53 12.26
C ASN A 182 -3.38 5.87 11.89
N PHE A 183 -3.33 6.21 10.60
CA PHE A 183 -3.97 7.42 10.04
C PHE A 183 -5.49 7.31 9.85
N ARG A 184 -6.11 6.20 10.28
CA ARG A 184 -7.55 5.94 10.19
C ARG A 184 -8.06 6.11 8.75
N TYR A 185 -9.36 6.40 8.60
CA TYR A 185 -9.99 6.60 7.30
C TYR A 185 -9.37 7.76 6.50
N ASP A 186 -8.89 8.81 7.17
CA ASP A 186 -8.22 9.94 6.51
C ASP A 186 -6.94 9.48 5.78
N GLY A 187 -6.20 8.53 6.35
CA GLY A 187 -5.06 7.89 5.68
C GLY A 187 -5.46 7.15 4.40
N VAL A 188 -6.62 6.50 4.38
CA VAL A 188 -7.15 5.80 3.20
C VAL A 188 -7.47 6.81 2.09
N LEU A 189 -8.15 7.91 2.43
CA LEU A 189 -8.46 9.00 1.50
C LEU A 189 -7.19 9.66 0.94
N TYR A 190 -6.20 9.87 1.82
CA TYR A 190 -4.91 10.45 1.44
C TYR A 190 -4.16 9.55 0.47
N MET A 191 -4.03 8.26 0.79
CA MET A 191 -3.31 7.32 -0.07
C MET A 191 -3.99 7.17 -1.43
N PHE A 192 -5.33 7.13 -1.49
CA PHE A 192 -6.04 7.17 -2.76
C PHE A 192 -5.68 8.42 -3.58
N ALA A 193 -5.76 9.61 -2.97
CA ALA A 193 -5.44 10.86 -3.65
C ALA A 193 -3.98 10.90 -4.13
N ARG A 194 -3.03 10.56 -3.25
CA ARG A 194 -1.59 10.62 -3.54
C ARG A 194 -1.19 9.66 -4.65
N LEU A 195 -1.69 8.43 -4.62
CA LEU A 195 -1.42 7.41 -5.65
C LEU A 195 -2.08 7.77 -6.98
N THR A 196 -3.25 8.41 -6.95
CA THR A 196 -3.92 8.85 -8.18
C THR A 196 -3.15 9.98 -8.84
N ALA A 197 -2.71 10.97 -8.06
CA ALA A 197 -1.87 12.05 -8.57
C ALA A 197 -0.54 11.51 -9.12
N SER A 198 0.16 10.69 -8.35
CA SER A 198 1.49 10.21 -8.74
C SER A 198 1.48 9.29 -9.96
N MET A 199 0.43 8.49 -10.14
CA MET A 199 0.30 7.55 -11.28
C MET A 199 -0.46 8.12 -12.47
N SER A 200 -0.88 9.39 -12.42
CA SER A 200 -1.66 10.04 -13.48
C SER A 200 -0.90 10.14 -14.81
N TYR A 201 0.44 10.09 -14.81
CA TYR A 201 1.24 10.06 -16.03
C TYR A 201 0.98 8.83 -16.91
N LEU A 202 0.44 7.73 -16.34
CA LEU A 202 0.07 6.53 -17.06
C LEU A 202 -1.25 6.67 -17.84
N ILE A 203 -2.04 7.72 -17.58
CA ILE A 203 -3.29 7.99 -18.29
C ILE A 203 -2.96 8.80 -19.54
N THR A 204 -3.33 8.27 -20.70
CA THR A 204 -3.03 8.91 -21.99
C THR A 204 -4.08 9.95 -22.38
N ASP A 205 -5.36 9.68 -22.12
CA ASP A 205 -6.44 10.63 -22.40
C ASP A 205 -6.39 11.80 -21.40
N PRO A 206 -6.21 13.05 -21.86
CA PRO A 206 -6.17 14.20 -20.98
C PRO A 206 -7.46 14.45 -20.18
N LYS A 207 -8.63 14.14 -20.75
CA LYS A 207 -9.92 14.31 -20.05
C LYS A 207 -10.06 13.30 -18.92
N GLU A 208 -9.80 12.01 -19.21
CA GLU A 208 -9.81 10.96 -18.19
C GLU A 208 -8.80 11.27 -17.07
N LYS A 209 -7.63 11.79 -17.43
CA LYS A 209 -6.61 12.21 -16.47
C LYS A 209 -7.11 13.33 -15.55
N ILE A 210 -7.70 14.37 -16.13
CA ILE A 210 -8.29 15.48 -15.35
C ILE A 210 -9.40 14.96 -14.44
N ASP A 211 -10.29 14.08 -14.91
CA ASP A 211 -11.37 13.50 -14.10
C ASP A 211 -10.84 12.71 -12.90
N ASP A 212 -9.81 11.89 -13.10
CA ASP A 212 -9.15 11.15 -12.02
C ASP A 212 -8.48 12.10 -11.02
N LEU A 213 -7.83 13.17 -11.50
CA LEU A 213 -7.21 14.19 -10.65
C LEU A 213 -8.26 15.00 -9.86
N ILE A 214 -9.42 15.32 -10.44
CA ILE A 214 -10.53 15.97 -9.71
C ILE A 214 -11.01 15.09 -8.55
N LYS A 215 -11.20 13.79 -8.80
CA LYS A 215 -11.56 12.82 -7.74
C LYS A 215 -10.50 12.79 -6.64
N ALA A 216 -9.22 12.78 -7.01
CA ALA A 216 -8.10 12.81 -6.07
C ALA A 216 -8.08 14.11 -5.24
N LYS A 217 -8.25 15.27 -5.88
CA LYS A 217 -8.33 16.60 -5.24
C LYS A 217 -9.48 16.64 -4.22
N ARG A 218 -10.67 16.20 -4.62
CA ARG A 218 -11.85 16.10 -3.74
C ARG A 218 -11.59 15.15 -2.56
N SER A 219 -10.91 14.03 -2.77
CA SER A 219 -10.53 13.10 -1.69
C SER A 219 -9.58 13.74 -0.68
N ALA A 220 -8.55 14.47 -1.15
CA ALA A 220 -7.64 15.22 -0.28
C ALA A 220 -8.37 16.34 0.49
N ALA A 221 -9.27 17.08 -0.17
CA ALA A 221 -10.05 18.15 0.45
C ALA A 221 -10.92 17.67 1.62
N LYS A 222 -11.50 16.46 1.54
CA LYS A 222 -12.32 15.88 2.63
C LYS A 222 -11.56 15.75 3.95
N ILE A 223 -10.24 15.61 3.90
CA ILE A 223 -9.39 15.42 5.10
C ILE A 223 -9.35 16.69 5.96
N PHE A 224 -9.31 17.87 5.34
CA PHE A 224 -9.22 19.16 6.04
C PHE A 224 -10.47 20.05 5.94
N GLY A 225 -11.36 19.81 4.97
CA GLY A 225 -12.51 20.67 4.67
C GLY A 225 -13.83 20.27 5.37
N MET A 226 -14.00 19.03 5.81
CA MET A 226 -15.21 18.61 6.53
C MET A 226 -15.15 19.03 8.01
N GLY A 227 -15.38 20.32 8.29
CA GLY A 227 -16.04 20.92 9.48
C GLY A 227 -15.67 20.53 10.92
N LYS A 228 -14.83 19.52 11.15
CA LYS A 228 -14.30 19.13 12.44
C LYS A 228 -12.81 18.88 12.24
N SER A 229 -12.00 19.90 12.47
CA SER A 229 -10.63 19.67 12.92
C SER A 229 -10.73 18.98 14.28
N SER A 230 -10.97 17.67 14.28
CA SER A 230 -10.85 16.90 15.50
C SER A 230 -9.40 17.07 15.92
N LYS A 231 -9.17 17.60 17.13
CA LYS A 231 -7.84 17.78 17.76
C LYS A 231 -6.96 16.51 17.73
N SER A 232 -7.51 15.37 17.32
CA SER A 232 -6.88 14.07 17.16
C SER A 232 -6.27 13.76 15.77
N LYS A 233 -6.42 14.63 14.75
CA LYS A 233 -5.82 14.37 13.42
C LYS A 233 -4.30 14.63 13.46
N PRO A 234 -3.46 13.71 12.96
CA PRO A 234 -2.02 13.94 12.86
C PRO A 234 -1.71 15.17 12.01
N GLN A 235 -0.90 16.09 12.52
CA GLN A 235 -0.56 17.35 11.84
C GLN A 235 0.10 17.09 10.48
N ASP A 236 1.06 16.15 10.43
CA ASP A 236 1.72 15.74 9.18
C ASP A 236 0.73 15.36 8.08
N LEU A 237 -0.35 14.63 8.43
CA LEU A 237 -1.36 14.22 7.46
C LEU A 237 -2.15 15.42 6.93
N LEU A 238 -2.47 16.38 7.80
CA LEU A 238 -3.19 17.60 7.40
C LEU A 238 -2.34 18.44 6.44
N ASP A 239 -1.06 18.62 6.76
CA ASP A 239 -0.14 19.42 5.95
C ASP A 239 0.09 18.76 4.59
N PHE A 240 0.42 17.47 4.58
CA PHE A 240 0.53 16.70 3.34
C PHE A 240 -0.75 16.71 2.49
N SER A 241 -1.93 16.71 3.11
CA SER A 241 -3.20 16.74 2.39
C SER A 241 -3.46 18.08 1.72
N LYS A 242 -3.13 19.19 2.40
CA LYS A 242 -3.25 20.55 1.83
C LYS A 242 -2.26 20.77 0.70
N GLU A 243 -1.00 20.36 0.89
CA GLU A 243 0.04 20.42 -0.14
C GLU A 243 -0.40 19.63 -1.38
N LEU A 244 -0.85 18.38 -1.19
CA LEU A 244 -1.32 17.53 -2.28
C LEU A 244 -2.53 18.13 -3.00
N HIS A 245 -3.48 18.71 -2.27
CA HIS A 245 -4.64 19.37 -2.87
C HIS A 245 -4.23 20.53 -3.79
N THR A 246 -3.29 21.36 -3.35
CA THR A 246 -2.75 22.47 -4.15
C THR A 246 -1.95 21.97 -5.35
N GLU A 247 -1.09 20.95 -5.16
CA GLU A 247 -0.31 20.31 -6.22
C GLU A 247 -1.24 19.80 -7.35
N ILE A 248 -2.29 19.06 -6.98
CA ILE A 248 -3.27 18.53 -7.94
C ILE A 248 -4.03 19.67 -8.62
N GLY A 249 -4.42 20.71 -7.87
CA GLY A 249 -5.11 21.88 -8.42
C GLY A 249 -4.32 22.56 -9.53
N ASN A 250 -3.07 22.89 -9.26
CA ASN A 250 -2.16 23.49 -10.24
C ASN A 250 -1.99 22.58 -11.46
N TYR A 251 -1.83 21.27 -11.24
CA TYR A 251 -1.65 20.33 -12.34
C TYR A 251 -2.89 20.19 -13.25
N ILE A 252 -4.09 20.22 -12.67
CA ILE A 252 -5.35 20.25 -13.44
C ILE A 252 -5.40 21.52 -14.31
N GLU A 253 -5.07 22.69 -13.76
CA GLU A 253 -5.08 23.95 -14.51
C GLU A 253 -4.08 23.95 -15.67
N GLU A 254 -2.88 23.43 -15.45
CA GLU A 254 -1.86 23.27 -16.50
C GLU A 254 -2.35 22.36 -17.64
N LEU A 255 -2.93 21.21 -17.30
CA LEU A 255 -3.48 20.27 -18.28
C LEU A 255 -4.67 20.87 -19.04
N ALA A 256 -5.58 21.53 -18.34
CA ALA A 256 -6.76 22.17 -18.92
C ALA A 256 -6.36 23.24 -19.94
N LYS A 257 -5.39 24.09 -19.61
CA LYS A 257 -4.81 25.08 -20.53
C LYS A 257 -4.11 24.42 -21.71
N LYS A 258 -3.27 23.41 -21.45
CA LYS A 258 -2.50 22.71 -22.48
C LYS A 258 -3.37 22.02 -23.53
N PHE A 259 -4.50 21.45 -23.11
CA PHE A 259 -5.39 20.67 -23.97
C PHE A 259 -6.70 21.38 -24.33
N ASN A 260 -6.85 22.65 -23.94
CA ASN A 260 -8.06 23.46 -24.14
C ASN A 260 -9.34 22.76 -23.64
N ILE A 261 -9.29 22.22 -22.41
CA ILE A 261 -10.39 21.52 -21.76
C ILE A 261 -11.03 22.43 -20.71
N THR A 262 -12.35 22.57 -20.75
CA THR A 262 -13.12 23.20 -19.66
C THR A 262 -13.23 22.22 -18.49
N VAL A 263 -12.82 22.65 -17.31
CA VAL A 263 -12.92 21.86 -16.07
C VAL A 263 -14.23 22.23 -15.38
N GLU A 264 -15.13 21.27 -15.23
CA GLU A 264 -16.31 21.43 -14.38
C GLU A 264 -15.94 21.13 -12.93
N GLU A 265 -16.24 22.05 -12.00
CA GLU A 265 -15.84 21.95 -10.58
C GLU A 265 -16.55 20.87 -9.77
#